data_AF-A0AAW7ED80-F1
#
_entry.id   AF-A0AAW7ED80-F1
#
_cell.length_a   1.000
_cell.length_b   1.000
_cell.length_c   1.000
_cell.angle_alpha   90.00
_cell.angle_beta   90.00
_cell.angle_gamma   90.00
#
_symmetry.space_group_name_H-M   'P 1'
#
loop_
_entity.id
_entity.type
_entity.pdbx_description
1 polymer ?
#
loop_
_entity_poly.entity_id
_entity_poly.type
_entity_poly.pdbx_seq_one_letter_code
_entity_poly.pdbx_strand_id
1 'polypeptide(L)' 'MVIVTLQRDKCIGCNYCVEVAPQQFQMSKKDGKTVLLKSV' A
#
# COMPACT_ATOMS: atom_id res chain seq x y z
N MET A 1 -15.18 1.13 -13.84
CA MET A 1 -13.79 1.53 -13.56
C MET A 1 -13.60 1.54 -12.05
N VAL A 2 -12.58 0.87 -11.52
CA VAL A 2 -12.29 0.84 -10.08
C VAL A 2 -11.05 1.69 -9.85
N ILE A 3 -11.14 2.63 -8.91
CA ILE A 3 -10.01 3.49 -8.51
C ILE A 3 -9.57 3.03 -7.12
N VAL A 4 -8.28 2.76 -6.97
CA VAL A 4 -7.66 2.42 -5.68
C VAL A 4 -6.72 3.56 -5.30
N THR A 5 -6.92 4.12 -4.12
CA THR A 5 -6.09 5.22 -3.59
C THR A 5 -5.45 4.82 -2.28
N LEU A 6 -4.20 5.23 -2.05
CA LEU A 6 -3.49 5.01 -0.79
C LEU A 6 -3.17 6.35 -0.13
N GLN A 7 -3.76 6.63 1.04
CA GLN A 7 -3.40 7.79 1.87
C GLN A 7 -2.13 7.50 2.68
N ARG A 8 -0.97 7.58 2.01
CA ARG A 8 0.31 7.10 2.56
C ARG A 8 0.74 7.78 3.87
N ASP A 9 0.40 9.05 4.05
CA ASP A 9 0.74 9.78 5.28
C ASP A 9 0.07 9.20 6.52
N LYS A 10 -1.13 8.62 6.36
CA LYS A 10 -1.89 7.96 7.42
C LYS A 10 -1.57 6.47 7.57
N CYS A 11 -0.71 5.91 6.71
CA CYS A 11 -0.31 4.52 6.82
C CYS A 11 0.52 4.29 8.10
N ILE A 12 0.06 3.36 8.94
CA ILE A 12 0.72 2.96 10.19
C ILE A 12 1.58 1.69 10.06
N GLY A 13 1.66 1.10 8.86
CA GLY A 13 2.49 -0.08 8.61
C GLY A 13 1.90 -1.42 9.09
N CYS A 14 0.58 -1.56 9.17
CA CYS A 14 -0.09 -2.77 9.69
C CYS A 14 -0.04 -4.01 8.79
N ASN A 15 0.56 -3.93 7.58
CA ASN A 15 0.67 -5.03 6.60
C ASN A 15 -0.64 -5.59 5.99
N TYR A 16 -1.81 -5.31 6.56
CA TYR A 16 -3.09 -5.92 6.14
C TYR A 16 -3.41 -5.78 4.64
N CYS A 17 -3.19 -4.59 4.07
CA CYS A 17 -3.41 -4.34 2.65
C CYS A 17 -2.53 -5.20 1.72
N VAL A 18 -1.31 -5.54 2.16
CA VAL A 18 -0.39 -6.42 1.42
C VAL A 18 -0.84 -7.87 1.50
N GLU A 19 -1.37 -8.31 2.65
CA GLU A 19 -1.90 -9.67 2.82
C GLU A 19 -3.13 -9.93 1.95
N VAL A 20 -4.04 -8.95 1.88
CA VAL A 20 -5.29 -9.08 1.13
C VAL A 20 -5.09 -8.82 -0.37
N ALA A 21 -4.16 -7.95 -0.76
CA ALA A 21 -3.94 -7.56 -2.16
C ALA A 21 -2.45 -7.36 -2.49
N PRO A 22 -1.64 -8.44 -2.48
CA PRO A 22 -0.18 -8.36 -2.68
C PRO A 22 0.25 -7.85 -4.06
N GLN A 23 -0.64 -7.93 -5.06
CA GLN A 23 -0.37 -7.42 -6.41
C GLN A 23 -0.60 -5.91 -6.56
N GLN A 24 -1.26 -5.28 -5.58
CA GLN A 24 -1.52 -3.84 -5.55
C GLN A 24 -0.64 -3.14 -4.54
N PHE A 25 -0.33 -3.80 -3.42
CA PHE A 25 0.39 -3.19 -2.30
C PHE A 25 1.68 -3.93 -1.96
N GLN A 26 2.69 -3.19 -1.53
CA GLN A 26 3.93 -3.74 -0.99
C GLN A 26 4.39 -2.92 0.23
N MET A 27 5.05 -3.56 1.19
CA MET A 27 5.70 -2.85 2.28
C MET A 27 7.03 -2.22 1.82
N SER A 28 7.21 -0.93 2.08
CA SER A 28 8.49 -0.24 1.91
C SER A 28 9.46 -0.64 3.02
N LYS A 29 10.66 -1.08 2.63
CA LYS A 29 11.74 -1.36 3.58
C LYS A 29 12.36 -0.10 4.20
N LYS A 30 12.17 1.07 3.57
CA LYS A 30 12.81 2.32 3.99
C LYS A 30 12.13 2.95 5.20
N ASP A 31 10.80 2.92 5.24
CA ASP A 31 10.00 3.65 6.21
C ASP A 31 8.85 2.83 6.80
N GLY A 32 8.78 1.53 6.52
CA GLY A 32 7.79 0.62 7.10
C GLY A 32 6.34 0.93 6.69
N LYS A 33 6.14 1.78 5.67
CA LYS A 33 4.81 2.13 5.15
C LYS A 33 4.53 1.38 3.85
N THR A 34 3.26 1.15 3.57
CA THR A 34 2.84 0.54 2.30
C THR A 34 3.07 1.50 1.13
N VAL A 35 3.31 0.92 -0.06
CA VAL A 35 3.28 1.60 -1.36
C VAL A 35 2.22 0.97 -2.26
N LEU A 36 1.56 1.78 -3.07
CA LEU A 36 0.64 1.33 -4.12
C LEU A 36 1.44 1.15 -5.42
N LEU A 37 1.55 -0.09 -5.90
CA LEU A 37 2.47 -0.47 -6.97
C LEU A 37 2.09 0.09 -8.35
N LYS A 38 0.79 0.28 -8.59
CA LYS A 38 0.22 0.71 -9.87
C LYS A 38 -0.41 2.10 -9.76
N SER A 39 0.19 2.98 -8.96
CA SER A 39 -0.20 4.39 -8.95
C SER A 39 0.12 4.99 -10.31
N VAL A 40 -0.88 5.61 -10.93
CA VAL A 40 -0.73 6.42 -12.15
C VAL A 40 -0.51 7.87 -11.73
#